data_AF-A0A8H5XJN3-F1
#
_entry.id   AF-A0A8H5XJN3-F1
#
_cell.length_a   1.000
_cell.length_b   1.000
_cell.length_c   1.000
_cell.angle_alpha   90.00
_cell.angle_beta   90.00
_cell.angle_gamma   90.00
#
_symmetry.space_group_name_H-M   'P 1'
#
loop_
_entity.id
_entity.type
_entity.pdbx_description
1 polymer ?
#
loop_
_entity_poly.entity_id
_entity_poly.type
_entity_poly.pdbx_seq_one_letter_code
_entity_poly.pdbx_strand_id
1 'polypeptide(L)'
;MIITSPYDAFRHSHRSVEPEIPNPSTEYPTIIDTDGSSLYEKQFYRLRTAIIERNDTLTLKKYLQNAPWAVKRGHALGMYYDPFIVAARHGSLNALKMLLDHYSAFIKPVGRTDLDGRCCRVLNTAAHSGHLEIVKLLLDHPFLQADIHHNYNGYTPIMVTADACYCKDNLEKKEAVINFLLDRGARASDAEYMWGYYLDPITGEGTQKQMPILTALNFAAEWAGADLVRRLIESGADPRAKLMEDKEFTVRTDVTIISTASRCANVEALKVLLDCARTVGDVADAVSYRDGWGSMPLHWACQVSMDEDPREVIAEVMEKRV
;
A
#
# COMPACT_ATOMS: atom_id res chain seq x y z
N MET A 1 5.06 11.24 -38.93
CA MET A 1 5.75 11.21 -37.64
C MET A 1 6.26 9.79 -37.45
N ILE A 2 7.57 9.59 -37.31
CA ILE A 2 8.11 8.27 -36.98
C ILE A 2 7.73 8.03 -35.52
N ILE A 3 6.78 7.12 -35.29
CA ILE A 3 6.40 6.71 -33.94
C ILE A 3 7.57 5.90 -33.41
N THR A 4 8.43 6.53 -32.59
CA THR A 4 9.49 5.84 -31.86
C THR A 4 8.84 4.86 -30.90
N SER A 5 9.23 3.58 -30.97
CA SER A 5 8.66 2.56 -30.11
C SER A 5 8.98 2.85 -28.64
N PRO A 6 8.01 2.69 -27.72
CA PRO A 6 8.29 2.82 -26.30
C PRO A 6 9.16 1.68 -25.76
N TYR A 7 9.49 0.68 -26.59
CA TYR A 7 10.23 -0.53 -26.23
C TYR A 7 11.65 -0.57 -26.83
N ASP A 8 12.23 0.57 -27.20
CA ASP A 8 13.57 0.65 -27.83
C ASP A 8 14.67 -0.07 -27.02
N ALA A 9 14.57 -0.05 -25.69
CA ALA A 9 15.48 -0.77 -24.80
C ALA A 9 15.49 -2.30 -25.03
N PHE A 10 14.47 -2.86 -25.68
CA PHE A 10 14.27 -4.29 -25.93
C PHE A 10 14.60 -4.72 -27.37
N ARG A 11 15.09 -3.80 -28.21
CA ARG A 11 15.49 -4.11 -29.61
C ARG A 11 16.78 -4.92 -29.73
N HIS A 12 17.61 -4.94 -28.68
CA HIS A 12 18.88 -5.66 -28.68
C HIS A 12 18.79 -6.92 -27.81
N SER A 13 19.13 -8.08 -28.38
CA SER A 13 19.28 -9.33 -27.64
C SER A 13 20.43 -9.19 -26.64
N HIS A 14 20.12 -9.24 -25.34
CA HIS A 14 21.15 -9.25 -24.30
C HIS A 14 21.71 -10.66 -24.18
N ARG A 15 22.77 -10.98 -24.94
CA ARG A 15 23.69 -12.06 -24.55
C ARG A 15 24.60 -11.50 -23.47
N SER A 16 24.21 -11.61 -22.20
CA SER A 16 25.12 -11.31 -21.09
C SER A 16 26.25 -12.33 -21.03
N VAL A 17 27.43 -11.84 -20.66
CA VAL A 17 28.77 -12.45 -20.75
C VAL A 17 29.05 -13.51 -19.66
N GLU A 18 28.04 -13.95 -18.90
CA GLU A 18 28.20 -15.03 -17.93
C GLU A 18 27.59 -16.34 -18.48
N PRO A 19 28.37 -17.45 -18.50
CA PRO A 19 27.85 -18.74 -18.93
C PRO A 19 27.00 -19.33 -17.80
N GLU A 20 25.74 -18.90 -17.71
CA GLU A 20 24.77 -19.62 -16.89
C GLU A 20 24.39 -20.93 -17.58
N ILE A 21 24.40 -21.99 -16.77
CA ILE A 21 24.05 -23.36 -17.17
C ILE A 21 22.70 -23.31 -17.91
N PRO A 22 22.63 -23.80 -19.17
CA PRO A 22 21.43 -23.68 -19.96
C PRO A 22 20.33 -24.49 -19.28
N ASN A 23 19.31 -23.81 -18.74
CA ASN A 23 18.04 -24.48 -18.50
C ASN A 23 17.42 -24.71 -19.89
N PRO A 24 17.32 -25.95 -20.40
CA PRO A 24 16.99 -26.25 -21.79
C PRO A 24 15.53 -25.94 -22.17
N SER A 25 14.76 -25.28 -21.30
CA SER A 25 13.31 -25.06 -21.42
C SER A 25 12.88 -23.58 -21.39
N THR A 26 13.83 -22.65 -21.63
CA THR A 26 13.62 -21.20 -21.44
C THR A 26 13.96 -20.39 -22.69
N GLU A 27 13.27 -20.65 -23.80
CA GLU A 27 13.22 -19.64 -24.87
C GLU A 27 12.44 -18.43 -24.36
N TYR A 28 13.14 -17.32 -24.15
CA TYR A 28 12.52 -16.03 -23.89
C TYR A 28 11.71 -15.62 -25.15
N PRO A 29 10.42 -15.29 -25.01
CA PRO A 29 9.60 -14.96 -26.18
C PRO A 29 10.16 -13.74 -26.91
N THR A 30 10.18 -13.83 -28.23
CA THR A 30 10.41 -12.67 -29.10
C THR A 30 9.07 -12.27 -29.71
N ILE A 31 8.78 -10.98 -29.74
CA ILE A 31 7.56 -10.45 -30.39
C ILE A 31 7.94 -9.41 -31.45
N ILE A 32 7.03 -9.18 -32.40
CA ILE A 32 7.20 -8.15 -33.42
C ILE A 32 6.46 -6.87 -33.01
N ASP A 33 7.21 -5.77 -32.96
CA ASP A 33 6.74 -4.44 -32.63
C ASP A 33 5.87 -3.83 -33.73
N THR A 34 5.30 -2.64 -33.50
CA THR A 34 4.47 -1.92 -34.48
C THR A 34 5.24 -1.47 -35.72
N ASP A 35 6.55 -1.28 -35.62
CA ASP A 35 7.42 -0.90 -36.74
C ASP A 35 8.03 -2.11 -37.47
N GLY A 36 7.64 -3.34 -37.10
CA GLY A 36 8.16 -4.57 -37.68
C GLY A 36 9.49 -5.04 -37.07
N SER A 37 10.08 -4.29 -36.14
CA SER A 37 11.29 -4.71 -35.43
C SER A 37 11.00 -5.81 -34.41
N SER A 38 12.03 -6.60 -34.07
CA SER A 38 11.93 -7.65 -33.05
C SER A 38 12.20 -7.08 -31.65
N LEU A 39 11.32 -7.37 -30.71
CA LEU A 39 11.52 -7.10 -29.28
C LEU A 39 11.87 -8.41 -28.58
N TYR A 40 13.00 -8.40 -27.89
CA TYR A 40 13.51 -9.55 -27.16
C TYR A 40 13.17 -9.42 -25.69
N GLU A 41 12.51 -10.44 -25.15
CA GLU A 41 12.32 -10.54 -23.71
C GLU A 41 13.67 -10.70 -23.00
N LYS A 42 13.79 -10.06 -21.83
CA LYS A 42 14.98 -10.06 -20.99
C LYS A 42 14.75 -10.87 -19.72
N GLN A 43 15.82 -11.07 -18.94
CA GLN A 43 15.75 -11.65 -17.61
C GLN A 43 14.64 -10.98 -16.78
N PHE A 44 13.99 -11.78 -15.94
CA PHE A 44 12.89 -11.37 -15.06
C PHE A 44 11.65 -10.79 -15.78
N TYR A 45 11.46 -11.10 -17.07
CA TYR A 45 10.29 -10.68 -17.84
C TYR A 45 10.12 -9.15 -17.94
N ARG A 46 11.23 -8.41 -18.07
CA ARG A 46 11.20 -6.94 -18.12
C ARG A 46 10.40 -6.37 -19.28
N LEU A 47 10.36 -7.04 -20.44
CA LEU A 47 9.54 -6.60 -21.57
C LEU A 47 8.07 -6.76 -21.22
N ARG A 48 7.65 -7.94 -20.72
CA ARG A 48 6.27 -8.15 -20.23
C ARG A 48 5.87 -7.09 -19.20
N THR A 49 6.72 -6.84 -18.22
CA THR A 49 6.48 -5.82 -17.18
C THR A 49 6.30 -4.45 -17.81
N ALA A 50 7.20 -4.02 -18.70
CA ALA A 50 7.11 -2.73 -19.38
C ALA A 50 5.84 -2.57 -20.23
N ILE A 51 5.36 -3.64 -20.86
CA ILE A 51 4.10 -3.68 -21.61
C ILE A 51 2.90 -3.51 -20.66
N ILE A 52 2.89 -4.25 -19.53
CA ILE A 52 1.82 -4.19 -18.53
C ILE A 52 1.78 -2.81 -17.88
N GLU A 53 2.91 -2.25 -17.47
CA GLU A 53 3.02 -0.90 -16.87
C GLU A 53 2.41 0.18 -17.77
N ARG A 54 2.55 0.03 -19.09
CA ARG A 54 1.98 0.95 -20.09
C ARG A 54 0.51 0.67 -20.41
N ASN A 55 -0.07 -0.39 -19.84
CA ASN A 55 -1.41 -0.87 -20.15
C ASN A 55 -1.62 -1.13 -21.66
N ASP A 56 -0.54 -1.54 -22.36
CA ASP A 56 -0.55 -1.78 -23.81
C ASP A 56 -1.11 -3.17 -24.12
N THR A 57 -2.42 -3.23 -24.30
CA THR A 57 -3.15 -4.47 -24.59
C THR A 57 -2.82 -5.08 -25.94
N LEU A 58 -2.41 -4.27 -26.93
CA LEU A 58 -2.13 -4.77 -28.28
C LEU A 58 -0.84 -5.58 -28.26
N THR A 59 0.21 -5.01 -27.67
CA THR A 59 1.50 -5.68 -27.52
C THR A 59 1.41 -6.83 -26.50
N LEU A 60 0.64 -6.67 -25.42
CA LEU A 60 0.40 -7.74 -24.46
C LEU A 60 -0.27 -8.95 -25.11
N LYS A 61 -1.27 -8.73 -25.98
CA LYS A 61 -1.93 -9.84 -26.70
C LYS A 61 -0.94 -10.61 -27.57
N LYS A 62 -0.10 -9.91 -28.35
CA LYS A 62 0.96 -10.54 -29.16
C LYS A 62 1.94 -11.32 -28.27
N TYR A 63 2.32 -10.75 -27.13
CA TYR A 63 3.20 -11.40 -26.16
C TYR A 63 2.61 -12.68 -25.62
N LEU A 64 1.35 -12.67 -25.18
CA LEU A 64 0.68 -13.85 -24.62
C LEU A 64 0.40 -14.93 -25.67
N GLN A 65 0.24 -14.58 -26.95
CA GLN A 65 0.17 -15.55 -28.04
C GLN A 65 1.48 -16.33 -28.20
N ASN A 66 2.63 -15.66 -28.07
CA ASN A 66 3.95 -16.29 -28.20
C ASN A 66 4.40 -17.00 -26.91
N ALA A 67 4.02 -16.47 -25.73
CA ALA A 67 4.30 -17.09 -24.44
C ALA A 67 3.07 -17.14 -23.51
N PRO A 68 2.12 -18.06 -23.76
CA PRO A 68 0.93 -18.21 -22.93
C PRO A 68 1.24 -18.52 -21.45
N TRP A 69 2.33 -19.26 -21.22
CA TRP A 69 2.80 -19.66 -19.89
C TRP A 69 3.35 -18.50 -19.05
N ALA A 70 3.62 -17.34 -19.66
CA ALA A 70 4.25 -16.21 -18.98
C ALA A 70 3.38 -15.63 -17.86
N VAL A 71 2.07 -15.87 -17.85
CA VAL A 71 1.16 -15.39 -16.80
C VAL A 71 1.47 -16.04 -15.43
N LYS A 72 1.99 -17.28 -15.39
CA LYS A 72 2.32 -17.98 -14.13
C LYS A 72 3.69 -17.62 -13.54
N ARG A 73 4.70 -17.45 -14.39
CA ARG A 73 6.12 -17.43 -13.95
C ARG A 73 6.54 -16.21 -13.12
N GLY A 74 5.72 -15.16 -13.05
CA GLY A 74 6.04 -13.99 -12.24
C GLY A 74 6.13 -14.27 -10.73
N HIS A 75 5.33 -15.20 -10.21
CA HIS A 75 5.32 -15.51 -8.77
C HIS A 75 6.62 -16.11 -8.25
N ALA A 76 7.22 -17.04 -9.01
CA ALA A 76 8.44 -17.75 -8.62
C ALA A 76 9.68 -16.83 -8.57
N LEU A 77 9.61 -15.65 -9.20
CA LEU A 77 10.70 -14.68 -9.27
C LEU A 77 10.55 -13.53 -8.25
N GLY A 78 9.50 -13.55 -7.42
CA GLY A 78 9.23 -12.52 -6.42
C GLY A 78 8.16 -11.50 -6.84
N MET A 79 7.66 -10.74 -5.86
CA MET A 79 6.46 -9.90 -6.00
C MET A 79 6.58 -8.82 -7.09
N TYR A 80 7.79 -8.31 -7.34
CA TYR A 80 8.06 -7.24 -8.30
C TYR A 80 7.81 -7.65 -9.75
N TYR A 81 7.85 -8.95 -10.06
CA TYR A 81 7.70 -9.47 -11.42
C TYR A 81 6.38 -10.21 -11.62
N ASP A 82 5.50 -10.26 -10.61
CA ASP A 82 4.18 -10.86 -10.77
C ASP A 82 3.31 -9.98 -11.69
N PRO A 83 2.85 -10.47 -12.84
CA PRO A 83 2.15 -9.65 -13.83
C PRO A 83 0.83 -9.06 -13.30
N PHE A 84 0.15 -9.73 -12.37
CA PHE A 84 -1.07 -9.22 -11.76
C PHE A 84 -0.78 -8.10 -10.77
N ILE A 85 0.29 -8.25 -9.96
CA ILE A 85 0.73 -7.21 -9.01
C ILE A 85 1.22 -5.98 -9.78
N VAL A 86 1.99 -6.16 -10.86
CA VAL A 86 2.42 -5.03 -11.72
C VAL A 86 1.20 -4.31 -12.29
N ALA A 87 0.23 -5.03 -12.85
CA ALA A 87 -0.98 -4.41 -13.39
C ALA A 87 -1.78 -3.66 -12.32
N ALA A 88 -1.91 -4.25 -11.13
CA ALA A 88 -2.57 -3.62 -9.98
C ALA A 88 -1.85 -2.36 -9.51
N ARG A 89 -0.51 -2.39 -9.38
CA ARG A 89 0.30 -1.24 -8.94
C ARG A 89 0.22 -0.06 -9.90
N HIS A 90 0.25 -0.33 -11.20
CA HIS A 90 0.29 0.71 -12.24
C HIS A 90 -1.10 1.15 -12.72
N GLY A 91 -2.18 0.58 -12.20
CA GLY A 91 -3.54 0.94 -12.62
C GLY A 91 -3.88 0.43 -14.04
N SER A 92 -3.17 -0.59 -14.51
CA SER A 92 -3.29 -1.15 -15.86
C SER A 92 -4.51 -2.06 -15.99
N LEU A 93 -5.70 -1.46 -15.90
CA LEU A 93 -6.98 -2.16 -15.84
C LEU A 93 -7.22 -3.10 -17.02
N ASN A 94 -6.91 -2.65 -18.24
CA ASN A 94 -7.17 -3.45 -19.44
C ASN A 94 -6.16 -4.61 -19.57
N ALA A 95 -4.91 -4.37 -19.22
CA ALA A 95 -3.90 -5.43 -19.10
C ALA A 95 -4.32 -6.46 -18.04
N LEU A 96 -4.81 -6.02 -16.87
CA LEU A 96 -5.28 -6.92 -15.82
C LEU A 96 -6.46 -7.80 -16.29
N LYS A 97 -7.46 -7.22 -16.95
CA LYS A 97 -8.58 -7.97 -17.56
C LYS A 97 -8.05 -9.03 -18.52
N MET A 98 -7.16 -8.64 -19.43
CA MET A 98 -6.56 -9.57 -20.40
C MET A 98 -5.76 -10.69 -19.73
N LEU A 99 -5.01 -10.38 -18.67
CA LEU A 99 -4.28 -11.39 -17.89
C LEU A 99 -5.23 -12.38 -17.20
N LEU A 100 -6.35 -11.91 -16.64
CA LEU A 100 -7.35 -12.75 -15.98
C LEU A 100 -8.11 -13.65 -16.99
N ASP A 101 -8.50 -13.09 -18.13
CA ASP A 101 -9.14 -13.83 -19.23
C ASP A 101 -8.20 -14.93 -19.75
N HIS A 102 -6.95 -14.56 -19.99
CA HIS A 102 -5.93 -15.49 -20.46
C HIS A 102 -5.60 -16.56 -19.40
N TYR A 103 -5.52 -16.19 -18.13
CA TYR A 103 -5.33 -17.13 -17.02
C TYR A 103 -6.46 -18.16 -16.99
N SER A 104 -7.72 -17.71 -17.05
CA SER A 104 -8.89 -18.57 -17.03
C SER A 104 -8.94 -19.52 -18.22
N ALA A 105 -8.66 -19.04 -19.43
CA ALA A 105 -8.69 -19.82 -20.66
C ALA A 105 -7.55 -20.84 -20.77
N PHE A 106 -6.32 -20.44 -20.40
CA PHE A 106 -5.12 -21.24 -20.61
C PHE A 106 -4.87 -22.25 -19.48
N ILE A 107 -5.22 -21.91 -18.24
CA ILE A 107 -4.82 -22.70 -17.07
C ILE A 107 -5.91 -23.68 -16.64
N LYS A 108 -7.18 -23.45 -17.05
CA LYS A 108 -8.36 -24.27 -16.70
C LYS A 108 -8.29 -24.73 -15.24
N PRO A 109 -8.34 -23.79 -14.27
CA PRO A 109 -8.18 -24.15 -12.87
C PRO A 109 -9.24 -25.16 -12.43
N VAL A 110 -8.80 -26.28 -11.85
CA VAL A 110 -9.66 -27.23 -11.14
C VAL A 110 -9.39 -27.03 -9.65
N GLY A 111 -10.38 -26.56 -8.91
CA GLY A 111 -10.25 -26.27 -7.48
C GLY A 111 -9.49 -24.95 -7.20
N ARG A 112 -8.85 -24.88 -6.03
CA ARG A 112 -8.15 -23.67 -5.55
C ARG A 112 -6.91 -23.39 -6.38
N THR A 113 -6.76 -22.16 -6.86
CA THR A 113 -5.75 -21.77 -7.84
C THR A 113 -4.53 -21.12 -7.18
N ASP A 114 -3.40 -21.07 -7.89
CA ASP A 114 -2.24 -20.27 -7.45
C ASP A 114 -2.55 -18.77 -7.45
N LEU A 115 -3.55 -18.32 -8.21
CA LEU A 115 -4.02 -16.94 -8.20
C LEU A 115 -4.90 -16.64 -6.98
N ASP A 116 -5.67 -17.59 -6.46
CA ASP A 116 -6.53 -17.39 -5.28
C ASP A 116 -5.71 -16.96 -4.06
N GLY A 117 -4.58 -17.64 -3.81
CA GLY A 117 -3.68 -17.28 -2.71
C GLY A 117 -2.92 -15.96 -2.90
N ARG A 118 -2.87 -15.44 -4.14
CA ARG A 118 -2.25 -14.14 -4.47
C ARG A 118 -3.27 -13.02 -4.61
N CYS A 119 -4.56 -13.33 -4.78
CA CYS A 119 -5.59 -12.37 -5.13
C CYS A 119 -5.69 -11.25 -4.08
N CYS A 120 -5.61 -11.59 -2.80
CA CYS A 120 -5.63 -10.59 -1.73
C CYS A 120 -4.41 -9.66 -1.76
N ARG A 121 -3.25 -10.14 -2.22
CA ARG A 121 -2.07 -9.29 -2.42
C ARG A 121 -2.23 -8.35 -3.61
N VAL A 122 -2.85 -8.83 -4.70
CA VAL A 122 -3.19 -8.01 -5.87
C VAL A 122 -4.20 -6.92 -5.45
N LEU A 123 -5.21 -7.29 -4.66
CA LEU A 123 -6.19 -6.36 -4.06
C LEU A 123 -5.50 -5.30 -3.19
N ASN A 124 -4.67 -5.72 -2.23
CA ASN A 124 -3.95 -4.79 -1.35
C ASN A 124 -3.04 -3.85 -2.15
N THR A 125 -2.38 -4.34 -3.20
CA THR A 125 -1.54 -3.51 -4.08
C THR A 125 -2.38 -2.46 -4.81
N ALA A 126 -3.51 -2.87 -5.42
CA ALA A 126 -4.41 -1.95 -6.11
C ALA A 126 -4.99 -0.90 -5.15
N ALA A 127 -5.37 -1.33 -3.94
CA ALA A 127 -5.95 -0.49 -2.93
C ALA A 127 -4.95 0.55 -2.39
N HIS A 128 -3.73 0.11 -2.03
CA HIS A 128 -2.63 0.99 -1.63
C HIS A 128 -2.26 2.02 -2.70
N SER A 129 -2.27 1.61 -3.97
CA SER A 129 -1.99 2.51 -5.11
C SER A 129 -3.19 3.38 -5.52
N GLY A 130 -4.36 3.23 -4.89
CA GLY A 130 -5.55 4.04 -5.15
C GLY A 130 -6.31 3.69 -6.45
N HIS A 131 -6.12 2.49 -7.01
CA HIS A 131 -6.73 2.11 -8.29
C HIS A 131 -8.13 1.50 -8.10
N LEU A 132 -9.11 2.36 -7.82
CA LEU A 132 -10.50 1.98 -7.51
C LEU A 132 -11.13 1.00 -8.50
N GLU A 133 -10.95 1.22 -9.81
CA GLU A 133 -11.56 0.34 -10.83
C GLU A 133 -10.97 -1.07 -10.83
N ILE A 134 -9.70 -1.22 -10.42
CA ILE A 134 -9.08 -2.53 -10.21
C ILE A 134 -9.61 -3.17 -8.93
N VAL A 135 -9.76 -2.40 -7.84
CA VAL A 135 -10.34 -2.89 -6.57
C VAL A 135 -11.76 -3.44 -6.81
N LYS A 136 -12.60 -2.67 -7.51
CA LYS A 136 -13.94 -3.11 -7.94
C LYS A 136 -13.87 -4.40 -8.73
N LEU A 137 -13.03 -4.42 -9.77
CA LEU A 137 -12.88 -5.60 -10.63
C LEU A 137 -12.52 -6.84 -9.83
N LEU A 138 -11.57 -6.76 -8.89
CA LEU A 138 -11.09 -7.90 -8.11
C LEU A 138 -12.15 -8.42 -7.13
N LEU A 139 -12.85 -7.52 -6.43
CA LEU A 139 -13.90 -7.90 -5.48
C LEU A 139 -15.16 -8.43 -6.17
N ASP A 140 -15.46 -7.96 -7.38
CA ASP A 140 -16.63 -8.37 -8.15
C ASP A 140 -16.34 -9.55 -9.10
N HIS A 141 -15.09 -10.02 -9.17
CA HIS A 141 -14.72 -11.07 -10.12
C HIS A 141 -15.28 -12.43 -9.67
N PRO A 142 -16.11 -13.11 -10.48
CA PRO A 142 -16.86 -14.29 -10.04
C PRO A 142 -15.99 -15.51 -9.70
N PHE A 143 -14.76 -15.54 -10.23
CA PHE A 143 -13.84 -16.66 -10.04
C PHE A 143 -12.69 -16.37 -9.06
N LEU A 144 -12.53 -15.12 -8.60
CA LEU A 144 -11.46 -14.78 -7.66
C LEU A 144 -12.00 -14.81 -6.24
N GLN A 145 -11.26 -15.43 -5.32
CA GLN A 145 -11.55 -15.40 -3.89
C GLN A 145 -10.91 -14.17 -3.24
N ALA A 146 -11.21 -12.98 -3.76
CA ALA A 146 -10.79 -11.74 -3.12
C ALA A 146 -11.60 -11.53 -1.83
N ASP A 147 -10.92 -11.22 -0.73
CA ASP A 147 -11.55 -11.00 0.57
C ASP A 147 -11.21 -9.60 1.08
N ILE A 148 -12.27 -8.82 1.34
CA ILE A 148 -12.21 -7.44 1.83
C ILE A 148 -11.67 -7.34 3.27
N HIS A 149 -11.65 -8.45 4.01
CA HIS A 149 -11.12 -8.55 5.37
C HIS A 149 -9.83 -9.35 5.46
N HIS A 150 -9.23 -9.73 4.33
CA HIS A 150 -8.04 -10.55 4.37
C HIS A 150 -6.89 -9.82 5.04
N ASN A 151 -6.45 -10.34 6.19
CA ASN A 151 -5.26 -9.86 6.86
C ASN A 151 -4.02 -10.48 6.20
N TYR A 152 -3.26 -9.65 5.49
CA TYR A 152 -1.96 -10.03 4.93
C TYR A 152 -0.85 -9.26 5.64
N ASN A 153 0.02 -9.97 6.36
CA ASN A 153 1.11 -9.40 7.15
C ASN A 153 0.66 -8.31 8.15
N GLY A 154 -0.52 -8.46 8.73
CA GLY A 154 -1.09 -7.50 9.67
C GLY A 154 -1.92 -6.37 9.03
N TYR A 155 -2.15 -6.41 7.72
CA TYR A 155 -2.89 -5.36 7.03
C TYR A 155 -4.13 -5.92 6.34
N THR A 156 -5.28 -5.32 6.65
CA THR A 156 -6.50 -5.48 5.85
C THR A 156 -6.50 -4.48 4.69
N PRO A 157 -7.30 -4.71 3.63
CA PRO A 157 -7.41 -3.79 2.49
C PRO A 157 -7.69 -2.34 2.87
N ILE A 158 -8.52 -2.08 3.89
CA ILE A 158 -8.80 -0.72 4.36
C ILE A 158 -7.59 -0.09 5.06
N MET A 159 -6.85 -0.86 5.88
CA MET A 159 -5.64 -0.38 6.56
C MET A 159 -4.52 -0.03 5.57
N VAL A 160 -4.25 -0.90 4.59
CA VAL A 160 -3.20 -0.65 3.59
C VAL A 160 -3.55 0.52 2.66
N THR A 161 -4.84 0.76 2.43
CA THR A 161 -5.29 1.94 1.67
C THR A 161 -5.13 3.22 2.49
N ALA A 162 -5.35 3.17 3.80
CA ALA A 162 -5.15 4.31 4.68
C ALA A 162 -3.66 4.68 4.83
N ASP A 163 -2.74 3.71 4.80
CA ASP A 163 -1.30 3.95 4.97
C ASP A 163 -0.67 4.82 3.86
N ALA A 164 -0.25 6.04 4.20
CA ALA A 164 0.31 7.03 3.27
C ALA A 164 1.85 7.07 3.21
N CYS A 165 2.57 6.19 3.91
CA CYS A 165 4.03 6.27 4.09
C CYS A 165 4.84 6.37 2.77
N TYR A 166 4.33 5.81 1.66
CA TYR A 166 5.05 5.74 0.39
C TYR A 166 4.36 6.44 -0.78
N CYS A 167 3.16 6.98 -0.61
CA CYS A 167 2.35 7.52 -1.70
C CYS A 167 1.49 8.71 -1.23
N LYS A 168 2.08 9.91 -1.19
CA LYS A 168 1.35 11.17 -0.92
C LYS A 168 0.67 11.75 -2.16
N ASP A 169 1.06 11.31 -3.36
CA ASP A 169 0.57 11.89 -4.62
C ASP A 169 -0.80 11.36 -5.08
N ASN A 170 -1.38 10.40 -4.36
CA ASN A 170 -2.64 9.73 -4.74
C ASN A 170 -3.68 9.68 -3.60
N LEU A 171 -3.59 10.56 -2.61
CA LEU A 171 -4.48 10.56 -1.43
C LEU A 171 -5.97 10.62 -1.78
N GLU A 172 -6.38 11.48 -2.71
CA GLU A 172 -7.78 11.57 -3.18
C GLU A 172 -8.29 10.22 -3.74
N LYS A 173 -7.43 9.51 -4.47
CA LYS A 173 -7.76 8.20 -5.03
C LYS A 173 -7.88 7.14 -3.93
N LYS A 174 -7.01 7.20 -2.92
CA LYS A 174 -7.05 6.31 -1.76
C LYS A 174 -8.31 6.56 -0.92
N GLU A 175 -8.69 7.82 -0.72
CA GLU A 175 -9.96 8.18 -0.09
C GLU A 175 -11.16 7.58 -0.83
N ALA A 176 -11.20 7.68 -2.16
CA ALA A 176 -12.24 7.04 -2.96
C ALA A 176 -12.29 5.52 -2.77
N VAL A 177 -11.11 4.86 -2.65
CA VAL A 177 -11.03 3.42 -2.35
C VAL A 177 -11.52 3.11 -0.93
N ILE A 178 -11.12 3.87 0.09
CA ILE A 178 -11.59 3.65 1.48
C ILE A 178 -13.10 3.78 1.55
N ASN A 179 -13.67 4.84 0.96
CA ASN A 179 -15.11 5.05 0.90
C ASN A 179 -15.83 3.85 0.26
N PHE A 180 -15.32 3.37 -0.87
CA PHE A 180 -15.87 2.19 -1.54
C PHE A 180 -15.74 0.90 -0.70
N LEU A 181 -14.61 0.69 -0.03
CA LEU A 181 -14.42 -0.46 0.85
C LEU A 181 -15.40 -0.42 2.04
N LEU A 182 -15.62 0.75 2.63
CA LEU A 182 -16.63 0.95 3.69
C LEU A 182 -18.05 0.68 3.18
N ASP A 183 -18.41 1.14 1.97
CA ASP A 183 -19.69 0.82 1.33
C ASP A 183 -19.90 -0.69 1.13
N ARG A 184 -18.80 -1.43 0.94
CA ARG A 184 -18.79 -2.89 0.78
C ARG A 184 -18.69 -3.65 2.12
N GLY A 185 -18.73 -2.94 3.25
CA GLY A 185 -18.73 -3.53 4.59
C GLY A 185 -17.35 -3.78 5.20
N ALA A 186 -16.29 -3.15 4.68
CA ALA A 186 -14.99 -3.16 5.34
C ALA A 186 -15.09 -2.63 6.78
N ARG A 187 -14.35 -3.25 7.70
CA ARG A 187 -14.39 -2.90 9.12
C ARG A 187 -13.39 -1.79 9.41
N ALA A 188 -13.87 -0.60 9.74
CA ALA A 188 -13.01 0.51 10.16
C ALA A 188 -12.31 0.24 11.51
N SER A 189 -12.85 -0.69 12.30
CA SER A 189 -12.29 -1.14 13.59
C SER A 189 -11.12 -2.11 13.45
N ASP A 190 -10.78 -2.57 12.24
CA ASP A 190 -9.66 -3.49 12.05
C ASP A 190 -8.35 -2.85 12.53
N ALA A 191 -7.63 -3.61 13.34
CA ALA A 191 -6.40 -3.19 13.98
C ALA A 191 -5.41 -4.35 13.99
N GLU A 192 -4.13 -4.03 13.80
CA GLU A 192 -3.04 -4.99 13.99
C GLU A 192 -2.48 -4.85 15.39
N TYR A 193 -2.17 -5.98 16.03
CA TYR A 193 -1.71 -6.04 17.41
C TYR A 193 -0.32 -6.62 17.49
N MET A 194 0.50 -6.04 18.35
CA MET A 194 1.77 -6.63 18.76
C MET A 194 1.74 -6.88 20.27
N TRP A 195 2.42 -7.94 20.68
CA TRP A 195 2.61 -8.23 22.10
C TRP A 195 3.68 -7.30 22.67
N GLY A 196 3.26 -6.35 23.50
CA GLY A 196 4.15 -5.53 24.30
C GLY A 196 4.52 -6.26 25.58
N TYR A 197 5.82 -6.29 25.91
CA TYR A 197 6.29 -6.68 27.23
C TYR A 197 6.45 -5.43 28.09
N TYR A 198 5.60 -5.30 29.10
CA TYR A 198 5.69 -4.25 30.10
C TYR A 198 6.32 -4.80 31.36
N LEU A 199 7.42 -4.21 31.79
CA LEU A 199 7.93 -4.43 33.14
C LEU A 199 7.36 -3.32 34.01
N ASP A 200 6.55 -3.69 35.00
CA ASP A 200 6.14 -2.73 36.02
C ASP A 200 7.40 -2.29 36.80
N PRO A 201 7.75 -1.00 36.79
CA PRO A 201 8.98 -0.52 37.41
C PRO A 201 8.96 -0.55 38.94
N ILE A 202 7.78 -0.73 39.55
CA ILE A 202 7.57 -0.76 41.00
C ILE A 202 7.56 -2.21 41.50
N THR A 203 6.86 -3.11 40.82
CA THR A 203 6.72 -4.52 41.24
C THR A 203 7.74 -5.44 40.60
N GLY A 204 8.35 -5.03 39.48
CA GLY A 204 9.23 -5.87 38.66
C GLY A 204 8.48 -6.97 37.89
N GLU A 205 7.15 -6.99 37.95
CA GLU A 205 6.34 -7.98 37.26
C GLU A 205 6.24 -7.65 35.77
N GLY A 206 6.52 -8.66 34.94
CA GLY A 206 6.33 -8.60 33.50
C GLY A 206 4.86 -8.87 33.16
N THR A 207 4.16 -7.88 32.62
CA THR A 207 2.83 -8.07 32.03
C THR A 207 2.92 -8.08 30.51
N GLN A 208 2.34 -9.11 29.91
CA GLN A 208 2.15 -9.17 28.46
C GLN A 208 0.79 -8.56 28.13
N LYS A 209 0.79 -7.52 27.30
CA LYS A 209 -0.43 -6.86 26.84
C LYS A 209 -0.38 -6.74 25.33
N GLN A 210 -1.42 -7.23 24.65
CA GLN A 210 -1.62 -6.92 23.24
C GLN A 210 -2.00 -5.46 23.10
N MET A 211 -1.28 -4.75 22.25
CA MET A 211 -1.56 -3.35 21.95
C MET A 211 -1.67 -3.15 20.45
N PRO A 212 -2.63 -2.33 20.01
CA PRO A 212 -2.75 -2.03 18.60
C PRO A 212 -1.51 -1.25 18.18
N ILE A 213 -0.87 -1.68 17.10
CA ILE A 213 0.22 -0.94 16.47
C ILE A 213 -0.30 -0.05 15.35
N LEU A 214 -1.33 -0.51 14.64
CA LEU A 214 -1.83 0.12 13.42
C LEU A 214 -3.35 -0.01 13.34
N THR A 215 -4.02 1.06 12.90
CA THR A 215 -5.46 1.08 12.60
C THR A 215 -5.71 1.93 11.36
N ALA A 216 -6.83 1.70 10.67
CA ALA A 216 -7.21 2.54 9.53
C ALA A 216 -7.36 4.02 9.91
N LEU A 217 -7.93 4.31 11.09
CA LEU A 217 -8.09 5.68 11.59
C LEU A 217 -6.76 6.34 11.96
N ASN A 218 -5.79 5.59 12.52
CA ASN A 218 -4.46 6.12 12.79
C ASN A 218 -3.78 6.62 11.50
N PHE A 219 -3.78 5.78 10.46
CA PHE A 219 -3.20 6.17 9.18
C PHE A 219 -3.95 7.33 8.51
N ALA A 220 -5.28 7.29 8.53
CA ALA A 220 -6.09 8.38 7.96
C ALA A 220 -5.87 9.70 8.72
N ALA A 221 -5.63 9.67 10.03
CA ALA A 221 -5.35 10.87 10.81
C ALA A 221 -4.10 11.64 10.34
N GLU A 222 -3.18 10.99 9.62
CA GLU A 222 -1.98 11.64 9.09
C GLU A 222 -2.27 12.58 7.91
N TRP A 223 -3.35 12.36 7.15
CA TRP A 223 -3.55 13.03 5.85
C TRP A 223 -5.00 13.30 5.46
N ALA A 224 -5.95 12.55 5.99
CA ALA A 224 -7.34 12.59 5.55
C ALA A 224 -8.05 13.85 6.02
N GLY A 225 -8.98 14.34 5.18
CA GLY A 225 -9.88 15.42 5.53
C GLY A 225 -10.91 15.00 6.59
N ALA A 226 -11.62 15.99 7.13
CA ALA A 226 -12.55 15.79 8.23
C ALA A 226 -13.69 14.80 7.90
N ASP A 227 -14.13 14.75 6.64
CA ASP A 227 -15.24 13.90 6.21
C ASP A 227 -14.87 12.41 6.24
N LEU A 228 -13.68 12.04 5.73
CA LEU A 228 -13.21 10.66 5.81
C LEU A 228 -12.93 10.23 7.26
N VAL A 229 -12.35 11.11 8.07
CA VAL A 229 -12.10 10.84 9.51
C VAL A 229 -13.42 10.59 10.24
N ARG A 230 -14.43 11.45 10.03
CA ARG A 230 -15.79 11.24 10.58
C ARG A 230 -16.36 9.92 10.13
N ARG A 231 -16.30 9.63 8.83
CA ARG A 231 -16.85 8.40 8.26
C ARG A 231 -16.22 7.14 8.85
N LEU A 232 -14.91 7.12 9.06
CA LEU A 232 -14.21 6.00 9.70
C LEU A 232 -14.70 5.79 11.14
N ILE A 233 -14.87 6.86 11.91
CA ILE A 233 -15.41 6.81 13.29
C ILE A 233 -16.86 6.31 13.30
N GLU A 234 -17.71 6.85 12.42
CA GLU A 234 -19.10 6.40 12.25
C GLU A 234 -19.20 4.94 11.81
N SER A 235 -18.20 4.45 11.08
CA SER A 235 -18.07 3.04 10.66
C SER A 235 -17.42 2.15 11.73
N GLY A 236 -17.21 2.64 12.95
CA GLY A 236 -16.78 1.87 14.11
C GLY A 236 -15.28 1.95 14.45
N ALA A 237 -14.50 2.83 13.84
CA ALA A 237 -13.13 3.07 14.27
C ALA A 237 -13.09 3.78 15.63
N ASP A 238 -12.23 3.31 16.55
CA ASP A 238 -12.09 3.91 17.88
C ASP A 238 -11.15 5.13 17.85
N PRO A 239 -11.65 6.38 18.04
CA PRO A 239 -10.81 7.58 18.07
C PRO A 239 -9.92 7.65 19.32
N ARG A 240 -10.17 6.80 20.32
CA ARG A 240 -9.43 6.75 21.59
C ARG A 240 -8.39 5.62 21.62
N ALA A 241 -8.17 4.93 20.49
CA ALA A 241 -7.19 3.87 20.41
C ALA A 241 -5.80 4.40 20.82
N LYS A 242 -5.12 3.60 21.65
CA LYS A 242 -3.79 3.88 22.18
C LYS A 242 -2.80 2.93 21.55
N LEU A 243 -1.92 3.48 20.73
CA LEU A 243 -1.07 2.71 19.84
C LEU A 243 0.31 2.52 20.44
N MET A 244 0.95 1.43 20.03
CA MET A 244 2.38 1.25 20.19
C MET A 244 3.06 1.62 18.87
N GLU A 245 3.96 2.60 18.92
CA GLU A 245 4.79 3.02 17.80
C GLU A 245 6.21 2.45 18.02
N ASP A 246 6.60 1.50 17.18
CA ASP A 246 7.94 0.93 17.17
C ASP A 246 8.78 1.63 16.08
N LYS A 247 9.71 2.49 16.49
CA LYS A 247 10.74 3.04 15.60
C LYS A 247 12.03 2.27 15.82
N GLU A 248 12.88 2.16 14.80
CA GLU A 248 14.10 1.32 14.75
C GLU A 248 14.98 1.30 16.03
N PHE A 249 14.93 2.34 16.87
CA PHE A 249 15.70 2.45 18.11
C PHE A 249 14.86 2.70 19.38
N THR A 250 13.55 2.91 19.27
CA THR A 250 12.70 3.36 20.38
C THR A 250 11.27 2.85 20.24
N VAL A 251 10.77 2.16 21.27
CA VAL A 251 9.36 1.80 21.40
C VAL A 251 8.64 2.87 22.23
N ARG A 252 7.61 3.49 21.64
CA ARG A 252 6.68 4.39 22.34
C ARG A 252 5.33 3.71 22.48
N THR A 253 4.76 3.78 23.68
CA THR A 253 3.49 3.16 24.00
C THR A 253 2.46 4.23 24.31
N ASP A 254 1.18 3.87 24.22
CA ASP A 254 0.06 4.77 24.51
C ASP A 254 0.02 6.05 23.64
N VAL A 255 0.52 5.97 22.41
CA VAL A 255 0.43 7.06 21.43
C VAL A 255 -1.01 7.18 20.98
N THR A 256 -1.64 8.33 21.21
CA THR A 256 -3.03 8.56 20.80
C THR A 256 -3.14 8.96 19.33
N ILE A 257 -4.29 8.71 18.70
CA ILE A 257 -4.57 9.19 17.33
C ILE A 257 -4.49 10.73 17.25
N ILE A 258 -4.82 11.44 18.34
CA ILE A 258 -4.66 12.90 18.43
C ILE A 258 -3.18 13.29 18.37
N SER A 259 -2.29 12.54 19.01
CA SER A 259 -0.84 12.74 18.91
C SER A 259 -0.34 12.52 17.48
N THR A 260 -0.83 11.49 16.78
CA THR A 260 -0.55 11.26 15.36
C THR A 260 -1.00 12.43 14.48
N ALA A 261 -2.26 12.86 14.60
CA ALA A 261 -2.79 14.01 13.86
C ALA A 261 -2.02 15.30 14.17
N SER A 262 -1.59 15.48 15.43
CA SER A 262 -0.76 16.60 15.87
C SER A 262 0.63 16.59 15.21
N ARG A 263 1.30 15.43 15.18
CA ARG A 263 2.59 15.22 14.49
C ARG A 263 2.52 15.52 12.99
N CYS A 264 1.37 15.29 12.37
CA CYS A 264 1.19 15.56 10.93
C CYS A 264 0.58 16.94 10.63
N ALA A 265 0.35 17.77 11.66
CA ALA A 265 -0.36 19.03 11.55
C ALA A 265 -1.71 18.93 10.82
N ASN A 266 -2.41 17.78 10.94
CA ASN A 266 -3.70 17.56 10.31
C ASN A 266 -4.82 18.22 11.14
N VAL A 267 -5.02 19.52 10.89
CA VAL A 267 -6.01 20.35 11.59
C VAL A 267 -7.44 19.81 11.41
N GLU A 268 -7.76 19.25 10.25
CA GLU A 268 -9.10 18.73 9.96
C GLU A 268 -9.39 17.46 10.77
N ALA A 269 -8.43 16.52 10.83
CA ALA A 269 -8.55 15.37 11.71
C ALA A 269 -8.62 15.78 13.20
N LEU A 270 -7.79 16.74 13.63
CA LEU A 270 -7.80 17.25 15.01
C LEU A 270 -9.16 17.82 15.41
N LYS A 271 -9.81 18.61 14.55
CA LYS A 271 -11.17 19.13 14.81
C LYS A 271 -12.14 17.99 15.08
N VAL A 272 -12.18 16.98 14.22
CA VAL A 272 -13.07 15.82 14.37
C VAL A 272 -12.79 15.06 15.66
N LEU A 273 -11.53 14.71 15.92
CA LEU A 273 -11.14 13.93 17.09
C LEU A 273 -11.44 14.68 18.41
N LEU A 274 -11.20 16.00 18.45
CA LEU A 274 -11.51 16.82 19.61
C LEU A 274 -13.02 17.04 19.80
N ASP A 275 -13.78 17.12 18.71
CA ASP A 275 -15.24 17.14 18.78
C ASP A 275 -15.77 15.83 19.36
N CYS A 276 -15.23 14.68 18.93
CA CYS A 276 -15.53 13.37 19.53
C CYS A 276 -15.14 13.29 21.02
N ALA A 277 -14.01 13.88 21.42
CA ALA A 277 -13.65 13.96 22.84
C ALA A 277 -14.60 14.87 23.63
N ARG A 278 -15.12 15.94 23.00
CA ARG A 278 -16.05 16.90 23.62
C ARG A 278 -17.40 16.30 23.89
N THR A 279 -17.93 15.48 22.98
CA THR A 279 -19.23 14.83 23.17
C THR A 279 -19.26 13.89 24.37
N VAL A 280 -18.11 13.28 24.72
CA VAL A 280 -17.97 12.39 25.89
C VAL A 280 -17.42 13.09 27.14
N GLY A 281 -17.17 14.41 27.08
CA GLY A 281 -16.70 15.20 28.22
C GLY A 281 -15.22 15.07 28.55
N ASP A 282 -14.40 14.59 27.62
CA ASP A 282 -13.03 14.10 27.87
C ASP A 282 -11.94 14.92 27.18
N VAL A 283 -12.25 16.15 26.76
CA VAL A 283 -11.32 16.99 25.98
C VAL A 283 -10.04 17.28 26.75
N ALA A 284 -10.16 17.58 28.05
CA ALA A 284 -9.01 17.92 28.89
C ALA A 284 -8.02 16.77 28.97
N ASP A 285 -8.49 15.54 29.17
CA ASP A 285 -7.64 14.36 29.20
C ASP A 285 -7.11 14.07 27.79
N ALA A 286 -7.93 14.17 26.74
CA ALA A 286 -7.51 13.92 25.37
C ALA A 286 -6.33 14.81 24.92
N VAL A 287 -6.29 16.09 25.32
CA VAL A 287 -5.18 17.01 24.97
C VAL A 287 -4.02 16.98 25.95
N SER A 288 -4.20 16.43 27.15
CA SER A 288 -3.17 16.34 28.19
C SER A 288 -2.60 14.94 28.41
N TYR A 289 -3.19 13.93 27.76
CA TYR A 289 -2.76 12.54 27.85
C TYR A 289 -1.30 12.40 27.45
N ARG A 290 -0.53 11.67 28.25
CA ARG A 290 0.90 11.46 28.04
C ARG A 290 1.15 10.04 27.55
N ASP A 291 1.92 9.93 26.47
CA ASP A 291 2.44 8.64 26.02
C ASP A 291 3.42 8.03 27.05
N GLY A 292 3.92 6.83 26.79
CA GLY A 292 4.89 6.14 27.67
C GLY A 292 6.20 6.91 27.89
N TRP A 293 6.45 7.98 27.15
CA TRP A 293 7.61 8.87 27.27
C TRP A 293 7.25 10.23 27.89
N GLY A 294 6.02 10.40 28.37
CA GLY A 294 5.57 11.66 28.97
C GLY A 294 5.12 12.73 27.97
N SER A 295 5.11 12.44 26.66
CA SER A 295 4.79 13.40 25.60
C SER A 295 3.27 13.50 25.41
N MET A 296 2.73 14.69 25.63
CA MET A 296 1.36 15.08 25.25
C MET A 296 1.24 15.50 23.77
N PRO A 297 0.04 15.54 23.17
CA PRO A 297 -0.17 15.96 21.78
C PRO A 297 0.54 17.24 21.35
N LEU A 298 0.62 18.25 22.24
CA LEU A 298 1.35 19.48 21.95
C LEU A 298 2.85 19.26 21.70
N HIS A 299 3.50 18.34 22.41
CA HIS A 299 4.91 18.01 22.14
C HIS A 299 5.07 17.38 20.75
N TRP A 300 4.11 16.56 20.32
CA TRP A 300 4.11 15.96 18.99
C TRP A 300 3.89 17.01 17.90
N ALA A 301 3.02 18.01 18.14
CA ALA A 301 2.87 19.15 17.22
C ALA A 301 4.17 19.96 17.07
N CYS A 302 4.98 20.07 18.12
CA CYS A 302 6.28 20.72 18.04
C CYS A 302 7.33 19.91 17.27
N GLN A 303 7.16 18.58 17.13
CA GLN A 303 8.06 17.74 16.33
C GLN A 303 7.88 17.93 14.83
N VAL A 304 6.72 18.45 14.37
CA VAL A 304 6.48 18.83 12.95
C VAL A 304 7.58 19.76 12.44
N SER A 305 8.13 20.60 13.33
CA SER A 305 9.20 21.58 13.05
C SER A 305 10.61 20.97 12.95
N MET A 306 10.80 19.70 13.28
CA MET A 306 12.15 19.08 13.36
C MET A 306 12.48 18.12 12.22
N ASP A 307 11.59 17.98 11.23
CA ASP A 307 11.93 17.32 9.96
C ASP A 307 12.81 18.23 9.05
N GLU A 308 12.98 19.50 9.42
CA GLU A 308 14.08 20.35 8.94
C GLU A 308 15.24 20.26 9.93
N ASP A 309 16.47 20.03 9.45
CA ASP A 309 17.66 19.97 10.33
C ASP A 309 17.70 21.29 11.14
N PRO A 310 17.66 21.24 12.47
CA PRO A 310 17.70 22.46 13.30
C PRO A 310 18.94 23.33 13.02
N ARG A 311 19.99 22.79 12.39
CA ARG A 311 21.15 23.57 11.91
C ARG A 311 20.85 24.40 10.66
N GLU A 312 19.99 23.94 9.77
CA GLU A 312 19.58 24.67 8.55
C GLU A 312 18.63 25.82 8.90
N VAL A 313 17.69 25.60 9.83
CA VAL A 313 16.76 26.64 10.32
C VAL A 313 17.52 27.76 11.06
N ILE A 314 18.56 27.43 11.83
CA ILE A 314 19.39 28.45 12.51
C ILE A 314 20.19 29.28 11.50
N ALA A 315 20.68 28.69 10.42
CA ALA A 315 21.42 29.40 9.38
C ALA A 315 20.52 30.41 8.65
N GLU A 316 19.31 30.02 8.28
CA GLU A 316 18.35 30.87 7.57
C GLU A 316 17.82 32.04 8.42
N VAL A 317 17.63 31.79 9.73
CA VAL A 317 17.21 32.83 10.70
C VAL A 317 18.34 33.81 11.02
N MET A 318 19.60 33.36 10.96
CA MET A 318 20.77 34.23 11.12
C MET A 318 21.07 35.04 9.85
N GLU A 319 20.85 34.50 8.65
CA GLU A 319 21.04 35.23 7.38
C GLU A 319 20.00 36.35 7.18
N LYS A 320 18.77 36.19 7.67
CA LYS A 320 17.75 37.26 7.65
C LYS A 320 17.96 38.38 8.67
N ARG A 321 19.01 38.30 9.50
CA ARG A 321 19.34 39.30 10.53
C ARG A 321 20.73 39.95 10.36
N VAL A 322 21.33 39.81 9.18
CA VAL A 322 22.51 40.60 8.76
C VAL A 322 22.11 41.57 7.66
#